data_AF-A0A365HBW4-F1
#
_entry.id   AF-A0A365HBW4-F1
#
_cell.length_a   1.000
_cell.length_b   1.000
_cell.length_c   1.000
_cell.angle_alpha   90.00
_cell.angle_beta   90.00
_cell.angle_gamma   90.00
#
_symmetry.space_group_name_H-M   'P 1'
#
loop_
_entity.id
_entity.type
_entity.pdbx_description
1 polymer ?
#
loop_
_entity_poly.entity_id
_entity_poly.type
_entity_poly.pdbx_seq_one_letter_code
_entity_poly.pdbx_strand_id
1 'polypeptide(L)'
;MVGLLRAEGEHRLAGSVPGLRFYEWCGCPDDFCSSFYTGPRPAHPYGPEHRNVVLSPHDCMMVLDVVSHAIRYVEILYRGTLR
;
A
#
# COMPACT_ATOMS: atom_id res chain seq x y z
N MET A 1 9.65 -2.95 1.47
CA MET A 1 8.44 -3.59 0.94
C MET A 1 8.67 -5.02 0.47
N VAL A 2 9.49 -5.30 -0.56
CA VAL A 2 9.73 -6.68 -1.07
C VAL A 2 10.09 -7.68 0.03
N GLY A 3 11.05 -7.34 0.90
CA GLY A 3 11.44 -8.20 2.02
C GLY A 3 10.31 -8.47 3.02
N LEU A 4 9.53 -7.44 3.35
CA LEU A 4 8.37 -7.55 4.26
C LEU A 4 7.29 -8.46 3.66
N LEU A 5 6.95 -8.28 2.38
CA LEU A 5 5.99 -9.15 1.69
C LEU A 5 6.46 -10.61 1.67
N ARG A 6 7.76 -10.86 1.45
CA ARG A 6 8.30 -12.23 1.51
C ARG A 6 8.23 -12.81 2.91
N ALA A 7 8.46 -12.02 3.95
CA ALA A 7 8.34 -12.46 5.35
C ALA A 7 6.90 -12.85 5.70
N GLU A 8 5.91 -12.13 5.15
CA GLU A 8 4.47 -12.43 5.27
C GLU A 8 3.98 -13.55 4.32
N GLY A 9 4.89 -14.23 3.58
CA GLY A 9 4.52 -15.30 2.64
C GLY A 9 3.90 -14.84 1.31
N GLU A 10 3.83 -13.52 1.07
CA GLU A 10 3.24 -12.88 -0.10
C GLU A 10 4.19 -12.85 -1.30
N HIS A 11 4.74 -14.01 -1.68
CA HIS A 11 5.79 -14.11 -2.71
C HIS A 11 5.37 -13.57 -4.08
N ARG A 12 4.12 -13.79 -4.49
CA ARG A 12 3.58 -13.27 -5.76
C ARG A 12 3.51 -11.75 -5.76
N LEU A 13 3.00 -11.15 -4.68
CA LEU A 13 2.96 -9.69 -4.54
C LEU A 13 4.37 -9.11 -4.42
N ALA A 14 5.28 -9.77 -3.70
CA ALA A 14 6.68 -9.35 -3.64
C ALA A 14 7.33 -9.28 -5.03
N GLY A 15 6.96 -10.19 -5.93
CA GLY A 15 7.40 -10.20 -7.33
C GLY A 15 6.79 -9.08 -8.19
N SER A 16 5.64 -8.52 -7.82
CA SER A 16 4.99 -7.44 -8.58
C SER A 16 5.48 -6.04 -8.18
N VAL A 17 6.12 -5.88 -6.99
CA VAL A 17 6.61 -4.59 -6.50
C VAL A 17 7.51 -3.84 -7.49
N PRO A 18 8.44 -4.45 -8.24
CA PRO A 18 9.25 -3.72 -9.23
C PRO A 18 8.43 -3.06 -10.34
N GLY A 19 7.22 -3.57 -10.63
CA GLY A 19 6.30 -3.01 -11.61
C GLY A 19 5.27 -2.04 -11.01
N LEU A 20 5.34 -1.78 -9.71
CA LEU A 20 4.40 -0.88 -9.02
C LEU A 20 4.60 0.54 -9.55
N ARG A 21 3.51 1.17 -9.97
CA ARG A 21 3.51 2.56 -10.43
C ARG A 21 3.02 3.46 -9.31
N PHE A 22 3.60 4.65 -9.21
CA PHE A 22 2.98 5.75 -8.48
C PHE A 22 1.95 6.41 -9.42
N TYR A 23 0.73 6.62 -8.93
CA TYR A 23 -0.33 7.31 -9.69
C TYR A 23 -0.64 8.69 -9.09
N GLU A 24 -1.06 8.73 -7.82
CA GLU A 24 -1.34 9.96 -7.09
C GLU A 24 -1.10 9.77 -5.59
N TRP A 25 -0.78 10.86 -4.88
CA TRP A 25 -0.78 10.88 -3.41
C TRP A 25 -2.21 10.81 -2.87
N CYS A 26 -2.37 10.27 -1.66
CA CYS A 26 -3.60 10.48 -0.91
C CYS A 26 -3.78 11.99 -0.65
N GLY A 27 -5.00 12.50 -0.84
CA GLY A 27 -5.33 13.92 -0.65
C GLY A 27 -5.98 14.22 0.70
N CYS A 28 -5.90 13.31 1.67
CA CYS A 28 -6.40 13.60 3.02
C CYS A 28 -5.55 14.69 3.68
N PRO A 29 -6.13 15.51 4.54
CA PRO A 29 -5.41 16.59 5.23
C PRO A 29 -4.55 16.08 6.41
N ASP A 30 -4.57 14.78 6.69
CA ASP A 30 -3.91 14.17 7.84
C ASP A 30 -2.37 14.18 7.67
N ASP A 31 -1.68 14.80 8.62
CA ASP A 31 -0.22 14.99 8.62
C ASP A 31 0.58 13.70 8.84
N PHE A 32 -0.07 12.67 9.38
CA PHE A 32 0.51 11.34 9.58
C PHE A 32 0.40 10.44 8.35
N CYS A 33 -0.32 10.86 7.30
CA CYS A 33 -0.57 10.06 6.11
C CYS A 33 0.46 10.35 5.01
N SER A 34 1.13 9.31 4.52
CA SER A 34 2.03 9.35 3.37
C SER A 34 1.67 8.30 2.34
N SER A 35 0.37 8.02 2.23
CA SER A 35 -0.20 6.96 1.42
C SER A 35 -0.35 7.40 -0.05
N PHE A 36 -0.38 6.44 -0.97
CA PHE A 36 -0.51 6.72 -2.40
C PHE A 36 -1.23 5.61 -3.16
N TYR A 37 -1.86 5.98 -4.28
CA TYR A 37 -2.49 5.05 -5.20
C TYR A 37 -1.51 4.57 -6.27
N THR A 38 -1.69 3.34 -6.72
CA THR A 38 -0.90 2.73 -7.80
C THR A 38 -1.63 2.67 -9.15
N GLY A 39 -2.86 3.17 -9.15
CA GLY A 39 -3.73 3.38 -10.31
C GLY A 39 -4.83 4.37 -9.96
N PRO A 40 -5.84 4.55 -10.81
CA PRO A 40 -6.94 5.48 -10.54
C PRO A 40 -7.60 5.21 -9.20
N ARG A 41 -7.84 6.27 -8.41
CA ARG A 41 -8.65 6.23 -7.20
C ARG A 41 -10.03 5.62 -7.52
N PRO A 42 -10.53 4.67 -6.72
CA PRO A 42 -11.80 4.04 -7.02
C PRO A 42 -12.95 5.02 -6.70
N ALA A 43 -14.00 5.02 -7.53
CA ALA A 43 -15.19 5.83 -7.30
C ALA A 43 -16.04 5.34 -6.11
N HIS A 44 -15.85 4.07 -5.74
CA HIS A 44 -16.54 3.37 -4.65
C HIS A 44 -15.52 2.52 -3.88
N PRO A 45 -15.85 2.01 -2.68
CA PRO A 45 -14.99 1.06 -1.99
C PRO A 45 -14.60 -0.12 -2.89
N TYR A 46 -13.39 -0.64 -2.70
CA TYR A 46 -12.97 -1.83 -3.42
C TYR A 46 -13.92 -3.01 -3.11
N GLY A 47 -14.24 -3.79 -4.14
CA GLY A 47 -15.23 -4.88 -4.05
C GLY A 47 -14.73 -6.12 -3.30
N PRO A 48 -15.46 -7.25 -3.37
CA PRO A 48 -15.19 -8.45 -2.56
C PRO A 48 -13.81 -9.11 -2.77
N GLU A 49 -13.15 -8.79 -3.89
CA GLU A 49 -11.78 -9.25 -4.19
C GLU A 49 -10.70 -8.42 -3.49
N HIS A 50 -11.09 -7.41 -2.70
CA HIS A 50 -10.21 -6.62 -1.87
C HIS A 50 -9.77 -7.38 -0.64
N ARG A 51 -8.49 -7.25 -0.31
CA ARG A 51 -7.95 -7.63 0.98
C ARG A 51 -6.80 -6.71 1.37
N ASN A 52 -6.55 -6.64 2.67
CA ASN A 52 -5.41 -5.94 3.22
C ASN A 52 -4.24 -6.90 3.41
N VAL A 53 -3.04 -6.42 3.09
CA VAL A 53 -1.78 -7.02 3.53
C VAL A 53 -1.12 -6.06 4.49
N VAL A 54 -1.12 -6.40 5.77
CA VAL A 54 -0.46 -5.61 6.81
C VAL A 54 1.02 -5.98 6.82
N LEU A 55 1.88 -4.98 6.69
CA LEU A 55 3.32 -5.12 6.77
C LEU A 55 3.82 -4.40 8.02
N SER A 56 4.84 -4.97 8.67
CA SER A 56 5.38 -4.44 9.93
C SER A 56 6.79 -3.87 9.75
N PRO A 57 6.98 -2.73 9.06
CA PRO A 57 8.24 -2.00 9.10
C PRO A 57 8.46 -1.36 10.48
N HIS A 58 9.71 -1.03 10.81
CA HIS A 58 10.07 -0.50 12.13
C HIS A 58 9.49 0.89 12.43
N ASP A 59 9.42 1.78 11.43
CA ASP A 59 9.18 3.22 11.64
C ASP A 59 7.82 3.73 11.13
N CYS A 60 6.90 2.83 10.73
CA CYS A 60 5.57 3.24 10.29
C CYS A 60 4.57 2.09 10.36
N MET A 61 3.29 2.41 10.24
CA MET A 61 2.28 1.43 9.85
C MET A 61 2.24 1.36 8.32
N MET A 62 2.28 0.15 7.76
CA MET A 62 2.20 -0.05 6.31
C MET A 62 1.13 -1.10 5.98
N VAL A 63 0.13 -0.72 5.20
CA VAL A 63 -0.94 -1.62 4.74
C VAL A 63 -1.05 -1.51 3.23
N LEU A 64 -1.20 -2.65 2.55
CA LEU A 64 -1.43 -2.67 1.11
C LEU A 64 -2.87 -3.09 0.84
N ASP A 65 -3.61 -2.27 0.10
CA ASP A 65 -4.87 -2.70 -0.49
C ASP A 65 -4.57 -3.52 -1.73
N VAL A 66 -4.98 -4.79 -1.72
CA VAL A 66 -4.79 -5.71 -2.83
C VAL A 66 -6.15 -6.06 -3.41
N VAL A 67 -6.33 -5.86 -4.72
CA VAL A 67 -7.55 -6.24 -5.44
C VAL A 67 -7.17 -7.19 -6.55
N SER A 68 -7.71 -8.41 -6.52
CA SER A 68 -7.42 -9.47 -7.50
C SER A 68 -5.90 -9.62 -7.77
N HIS A 69 -5.12 -9.68 -6.68
CA HIS A 69 -3.65 -9.82 -6.68
C HIS A 69 -2.84 -8.59 -7.13
N ALA A 70 -3.46 -7.45 -7.39
CA ALA A 70 -2.77 -6.20 -7.67
C ALA A 70 -2.80 -5.27 -6.45
N ILE A 71 -1.65 -4.76 -6.04
CA ILE A 71 -1.58 -3.69 -5.03
C ILE A 71 -2.17 -2.42 -5.68
N ARG A 72 -3.28 -1.91 -5.15
CA ARG A 72 -4.01 -0.73 -5.65
C ARG A 72 -3.73 0.54 -4.86
N TYR A 73 -3.40 0.38 -3.59
CA TYR A 73 -3.11 1.47 -2.68
C TYR A 73 -2.05 1.02 -1.68
N VAL A 74 -1.12 1.92 -1.38
CA VAL A 74 -0.07 1.71 -0.39
C VAL A 74 -0.34 2.72 0.73
N GLU A 75 -0.85 2.21 1.83
CA GLU A 75 -1.09 2.98 3.04
C GLU A 75 0.17 3.04 3.89
N ILE A 76 0.60 4.25 4.21
CA ILE A 76 1.76 4.52 5.06
C ILE A 76 1.34 5.56 6.09
N LEU A 77 1.18 5.13 7.35
CA LEU A 77 0.76 6.00 8.44
C LEU A 77 1.84 6.10 9.51
N TYR A 78 1.86 7.24 10.21
CA TYR A 78 2.74 7.50 11.35
C TYR A 78 4.23 7.32 11.03
N ARG A 79 4.60 7.49 9.75
CA ARG A 79 6.01 7.55 9.40
C ARG A 79 6.57 8.86 9.94
N GLY A 80 7.60 8.78 10.78
CA GLY A 80 8.31 9.96 11.29
C GLY A 80 8.55 10.96 10.16
N THR A 81 8.25 12.23 10.43
CA THR A 81 8.03 13.28 9.42
C THR A 81 9.07 13.21 8.30
N LEU A 82 8.62 13.05 7.05
CA LEU A 82 9.41 13.41 5.87
C LEU A 82 9.55 14.93 5.91
N ARG A 83 10.58 15.45 6.60
CA ARG A 83 11.00 16.86 6.49
C ARG A 83 11.88 17.03 5.26
#